data_AF-A0A066U2G5-F1
#
_entry.id   AF-A0A066U2G5-F1
#
_cell.length_a   1.000
_cell.length_b   1.000
_cell.length_c   1.000
_cell.angle_alpha   90.00
_cell.angle_beta   90.00
_cell.angle_gamma   90.00
#
_symmetry.space_group_name_H-M   'P 1'
#
loop_
_entity.id
_entity.type
_entity.pdbx_description
1 polymer ?
#
loop_
_entity_poly.entity_id
_entity_poly.type
_entity_poly.pdbx_seq_one_letter_code
_entity_poly.pdbx_strand_id
1 'polypeptide(L)'
;MDPRLIGYWSDQEIYPGSPEYTDLGFRADGSGWMYWASWSTEFVVHRFGWRVPAPGVLVVRRRLTIGGTWSVDGPGVTHRPESREEADTVVELGWAVQPGPELILDRPLDDLLGGTRFRSVDEGGTDPTTAGPLP
;
A
#
# COMPACT_ATOMS: atom_id res chain seq x y z
N MET A 1 2.28 -16.55 -7.92
CA MET A 1 2.33 -15.08 -8.09
C MET A 1 1.74 -14.77 -9.44
N ASP A 2 1.14 -13.59 -9.63
CA ASP A 2 0.62 -13.16 -10.93
C ASP A 2 1.38 -11.90 -11.36
N PRO A 3 2.04 -11.90 -12.54
CA PRO A 3 2.88 -10.79 -12.97
C PRO A 3 2.10 -9.50 -13.21
N ARG A 4 0.78 -9.57 -13.41
CA ARG A 4 -0.07 -8.39 -13.65
C ARG A 4 -0.23 -7.50 -12.42
N LEU A 5 0.01 -8.03 -11.22
CA LEU A 5 0.00 -7.24 -9.98
C LEU A 5 1.33 -6.53 -9.72
N ILE A 6 2.43 -7.03 -10.31
CA ILE A 6 3.77 -6.52 -10.02
C ILE A 6 3.88 -5.09 -10.52
N GLY A 7 4.32 -4.20 -9.63
CA GLY A 7 4.43 -2.77 -9.90
C GLY A 7 3.85 -1.95 -8.76
N TYR A 8 3.55 -0.71 -9.09
CA TYR A 8 3.07 0.30 -8.16
C TYR A 8 1.70 0.78 -8.57
N TRP A 9 0.85 1.00 -7.58
CA TRP A 9 -0.54 1.36 -7.78
C TRP A 9 -0.93 2.46 -6.81
N SER A 10 -1.66 3.46 -7.26
CA SER A 10 -2.14 4.56 -6.41
C SER A 10 -3.61 4.83 -6.65
N ASP A 11 -4.36 5.04 -5.58
CA ASP A 11 -5.75 5.51 -5.67
C ASP A 11 -5.81 7.04 -5.92
N GLN A 12 -4.72 7.78 -5.70
CA GLN A 12 -4.63 9.22 -5.94
C GLN A 12 -4.80 9.55 -7.43
N GLU A 13 -4.35 8.65 -8.31
CA GLU A 13 -4.56 8.72 -9.76
C GLU A 13 -6.03 8.55 -10.17
N ILE A 14 -6.84 7.93 -9.32
CA ILE A 14 -8.29 7.76 -9.52
C ILE A 14 -9.05 8.92 -8.87
N TYR A 15 -8.64 9.32 -7.66
CA TYR A 15 -9.31 10.31 -6.80
C TYR A 15 -8.38 11.49 -6.47
N PRO A 16 -8.04 12.34 -7.45
CA PRO A 16 -7.15 13.46 -7.21
C PRO A 16 -7.78 14.43 -6.20
N GLY A 17 -7.01 14.82 -5.19
CA GLY A 17 -7.45 15.74 -4.14
C GLY A 17 -8.26 15.09 -3.01
N SER A 18 -8.31 13.75 -2.93
CA SER A 18 -8.85 13.07 -1.76
C SER A 18 -8.05 13.43 -0.49
N PRO A 19 -8.71 13.68 0.66
CA PRO A 19 -8.03 13.99 1.91
C PRO A 19 -7.20 12.82 2.46
N GLU A 20 -7.46 11.62 1.95
CA GLU A 20 -6.75 10.40 2.24
C GLU A 20 -6.44 9.68 0.93
N TYR A 21 -5.28 9.04 0.85
CA TYR A 21 -4.90 8.25 -0.31
C TYR A 21 -4.08 7.04 0.09
N THR A 22 -4.01 6.08 -0.83
CA THR A 22 -3.40 4.78 -0.66
C THR A 22 -2.54 4.42 -1.86
N ASP A 23 -1.28 4.11 -1.57
CA ASP A 23 -0.35 3.50 -2.51
C ASP A 23 -0.13 2.03 -2.17
N LEU A 24 0.00 1.20 -3.20
CA LEU A 24 0.37 -0.21 -3.11
C LEU A 24 1.61 -0.49 -3.93
N GLY A 25 2.46 -1.36 -3.41
CA GLY A 25 3.57 -1.94 -4.15
C GLY A 25 3.61 -3.45 -4.03
N PHE A 26 3.62 -4.14 -5.17
CA PHE A 26 3.79 -5.59 -5.23
C PHE A 26 5.10 -5.91 -5.96
N ARG A 27 6.03 -6.57 -5.27
CA ARG A 27 7.35 -6.95 -5.83
C ARG A 27 7.36 -8.39 -6.30
N ALA A 28 8.21 -8.67 -7.30
CA ALA A 28 8.36 -9.99 -7.90
C ALA A 28 8.88 -11.08 -6.95
N ASP A 29 9.50 -10.72 -5.83
CA ASP A 29 9.97 -11.63 -4.79
C ASP A 29 8.85 -12.07 -3.82
N GLY A 30 7.61 -11.59 -4.03
CA GLY A 30 6.47 -11.88 -3.17
C GLY A 30 6.39 -10.98 -1.94
N SER A 31 7.25 -9.97 -1.81
CA SER A 31 7.09 -8.90 -0.82
C SER A 31 6.27 -7.75 -1.39
N GLY A 32 5.69 -6.94 -0.51
CA GLY A 32 4.95 -5.75 -0.90
C GLY A 32 4.65 -4.85 0.29
N TRP A 33 4.01 -3.73 -0.02
CA TRP A 33 3.56 -2.77 0.97
C TRP A 33 2.27 -2.08 0.57
N MET A 34 1.57 -1.58 1.59
CA MET A 34 0.54 -0.58 1.48
C MET A 34 1.01 0.64 2.25
N TYR A 35 0.82 1.82 1.68
CA TYR A 35 0.99 3.10 2.35
C TYR A 35 -0.34 3.83 2.30
N TRP A 36 -0.89 4.17 3.46
CA TRP A 36 -2.03 5.06 3.58
C TRP A 36 -1.57 6.35 4.27
N ALA A 37 -2.08 7.48 3.81
CA ALA A 37 -1.81 8.78 4.41
C ALA A 37 -3.02 9.69 4.37
N SER A 38 -3.15 10.50 5.42
CA SER A 38 -4.15 11.55 5.56
C SER A 38 -3.52 12.93 5.49
N TRP A 39 -4.22 13.92 4.93
CA TRP A 39 -3.86 15.34 4.98
C TRP A 39 -3.70 15.89 6.39
N SER A 40 -4.28 15.21 7.40
CA SER A 40 -4.11 15.54 8.82
C SER A 40 -2.74 15.20 9.39
N THR A 41 -1.79 14.73 8.56
CA THR A 41 -0.41 14.29 8.86
C THR A 41 -0.24 12.84 9.27
N GLU A 42 -1.30 12.06 9.47
CA GLU A 42 -1.16 10.64 9.83
C GLU A 42 -0.73 9.79 8.64
N PHE A 43 0.09 8.78 8.88
CA PHE A 43 0.32 7.70 7.93
C PHE A 43 0.37 6.32 8.59
N VAL A 44 0.06 5.30 7.78
CA VAL A 44 0.24 3.89 8.11
C VAL A 44 0.91 3.16 6.95
N VAL A 45 1.91 2.34 7.26
CA VAL A 45 2.52 1.40 6.31
C VAL A 45 2.26 -0.02 6.78
N HIS A 46 1.75 -0.87 5.88
CA HIS A 46 1.77 -2.31 6.06
C HIS A 46 2.87 -2.93 5.20
N ARG A 47 3.76 -3.71 5.80
CA ARG A 47 4.65 -4.61 5.07
C ARG A 47 4.03 -5.99 5.05
N PHE A 48 4.00 -6.59 3.86
CA PHE A 48 3.38 -7.89 3.70
C PHE A 48 4.14 -8.80 2.73
N GLY A 49 3.91 -10.10 2.89
CA GLY A 49 4.10 -11.05 1.80
C GLY A 49 2.79 -11.22 1.03
N TRP A 50 2.86 -11.47 -0.28
CA TRP A 50 1.68 -11.68 -1.10
C TRP A 50 1.84 -12.89 -2.02
N ARG A 51 0.71 -13.49 -2.39
CA ARG A 51 0.62 -14.55 -3.40
C ARG A 51 -0.77 -14.61 -4.00
N VAL A 52 -0.87 -15.25 -5.17
CA VAL A 52 -2.11 -15.53 -5.87
C VAL A 52 -2.26 -17.07 -5.92
N PRO A 53 -2.98 -17.70 -4.97
CA PRO A 53 -3.11 -19.16 -4.92
C PRO A 53 -4.07 -19.71 -5.97
N ALA A 54 -5.03 -18.91 -6.42
CA ALA A 54 -6.01 -19.25 -7.44
C ALA A 54 -6.30 -17.99 -8.28
N PRO A 55 -6.79 -18.14 -9.54
CA PRO A 55 -7.17 -16.99 -10.36
C PRO A 55 -8.15 -16.06 -9.63
N GLY A 56 -7.85 -14.77 -9.61
CA GLY A 56 -8.68 -13.75 -8.97
C GLY A 56 -8.62 -13.72 -7.43
N VAL A 57 -7.84 -14.60 -6.79
CA VAL A 57 -7.66 -14.60 -5.33
C VAL A 57 -6.29 -14.04 -4.99
N LEU A 58 -6.25 -13.02 -4.14
CA LEU A 58 -5.04 -12.43 -3.58
C LEU A 58 -5.00 -12.77 -2.08
N VAL A 59 -3.88 -13.36 -1.65
CA VAL A 59 -3.60 -13.57 -0.23
C VAL A 59 -2.45 -12.67 0.16
N VAL A 60 -2.71 -11.79 1.12
CA VAL A 60 -1.76 -10.87 1.74
C VAL A 60 -1.53 -11.30 3.19
N ARG A 61 -0.27 -11.53 3.56
CA ARG A 61 0.15 -11.81 4.94
C ARG A 61 0.88 -10.59 5.47
N ARG A 62 0.20 -9.76 6.24
CA ARG A 62 0.78 -8.60 6.92
C ARG A 62 1.75 -9.07 7.99
N ARG A 63 2.97 -8.56 7.92
CA ARG A 63 4.08 -8.89 8.82
C ARG A 63 4.45 -7.74 9.75
N LEU A 64 4.20 -6.52 9.29
CA LEU A 64 4.57 -5.32 10.03
C LEU A 64 3.58 -4.20 9.73
N THR A 65 3.18 -3.49 10.77
CA THR A 65 2.50 -2.20 10.71
C THR A 65 3.43 -1.14 11.27
N ILE A 66 3.56 -0.02 10.57
CA ILE A 66 4.28 1.17 11.04
C ILE A 66 3.29 2.32 10.99
N GLY A 67 3.09 3.00 12.10
CA GLY A 67 2.27 4.21 12.18
C GLY A 67 3.14 5.41 12.52
N GLY A 68 2.68 6.61 12.15
CA GLY A 68 3.34 7.85 12.54
C GLY A 68 2.79 9.06 11.83
N THR A 69 3.61 10.10 11.78
CA THR A 69 3.26 11.38 11.17
C THR A 69 4.16 11.74 10.00
N TRP A 70 3.63 12.46 9.03
CA TRP A 70 4.39 13.00 7.90
C TRP A 70 4.32 14.54 7.87
N SER A 71 5.37 15.17 7.38
CA SER A 71 5.47 16.61 7.18
C SER A 71 6.03 16.93 5.80
N VAL A 72 5.74 18.13 5.30
CA VAL A 72 6.39 18.67 4.11
C VAL A 72 7.55 19.56 4.55
N ASP A 73 8.77 19.17 4.20
CA ASP A 73 9.98 19.94 4.46
C ASP A 73 10.58 20.38 3.11
N GLY A 74 10.18 21.57 2.65
CA GLY A 74 10.58 22.08 1.34
C GLY A 74 9.92 21.28 0.20
N PRO A 75 10.66 20.78 -0.81
CA PRO A 75 10.09 19.97 -1.88
C PRO A 75 9.86 18.49 -1.49
N GLY A 76 10.26 18.08 -0.28
CA GLY A 76 10.23 16.69 0.16
C GLY A 76 9.15 16.41 1.20
N VAL A 77 8.75 15.14 1.28
CA VAL A 77 7.94 14.61 2.38
C VAL A 77 8.87 13.87 3.34
N THR A 78 8.79 14.22 4.63
CA THR A 78 9.49 13.55 5.72
C THR A 78 8.48 12.70 6.48
N HIS A 79 8.84 11.45 6.76
CA HIS A 79 8.04 10.57 7.62
C HIS A 79 8.73 10.37 8.96
N ARG A 80 7.96 10.50 10.04
CA ARG A 80 8.37 10.22 11.42
C ARG A 80 7.59 9.00 11.93
N PRO A 81 8.18 7.80 11.91
CA PRO A 81 7.59 6.63 12.55
C PRO A 81 7.47 6.83 14.06
N GLU A 82 6.32 6.48 14.61
CA GLU A 82 6.00 6.62 16.04
C GLU A 82 5.62 5.27 16.66
N SER A 83 5.08 4.35 15.86
CA SER A 83 4.77 2.99 16.28
C SER A 83 5.29 1.97 15.26
N ARG A 84 5.60 0.78 15.77
CA ARG A 84 5.97 -0.38 14.96
C ARG A 84 5.45 -1.63 15.63
N GLU A 85 4.61 -2.36 14.92
CA GLU A 85 3.95 -3.55 15.43
C GLU A 85 4.20 -4.71 14.46
N GLU A 86 4.78 -5.79 14.97
CA GLU A 86 4.79 -7.05 14.23
C GLU A 86 3.36 -7.59 14.17
N ALA A 87 2.98 -8.07 13.00
CA ALA A 87 1.68 -8.64 12.76
C ALA A 87 1.84 -10.02 12.13
N ASP A 88 0.84 -10.87 12.33
CA ASP A 88 0.69 -12.10 11.56
C ASP A 88 -0.75 -12.25 11.08
N THR A 89 -1.23 -11.21 10.41
CA THR A 89 -2.61 -11.15 9.90
C THR A 89 -2.62 -11.60 8.45
N VAL A 90 -3.50 -12.56 8.13
CA VAL A 90 -3.72 -13.01 6.75
C VAL A 90 -5.05 -12.44 6.26
N VAL A 91 -5.00 -11.75 5.14
CA VAL A 91 -6.15 -11.25 4.41
C VAL A 91 -6.23 -11.98 3.08
N GLU A 92 -7.38 -12.58 2.81
CA GLU A 92 -7.72 -13.17 1.52
C GLU A 92 -8.83 -12.34 0.88
N LEU A 93 -8.62 -11.89 -0.35
CA LEU A 93 -9.50 -10.98 -1.03
C LEU A 93 -9.50 -11.24 -2.54
N GLY A 94 -10.57 -10.82 -3.21
CA GLY A 94 -10.68 -10.84 -4.66
C GLY A 94 -9.90 -9.69 -5.30
N TRP A 95 -9.35 -9.93 -6.49
CA TRP A 95 -8.71 -8.89 -7.28
C TRP A 95 -8.93 -9.04 -8.78
N ALA A 96 -8.89 -7.93 -9.50
CA ALA A 96 -8.89 -7.89 -10.95
C ALA A 96 -8.01 -6.74 -11.47
N VAL A 97 -7.36 -6.95 -12.60
CA VAL A 97 -6.76 -5.87 -13.40
C VAL A 97 -7.61 -5.70 -14.66
N GLN A 98 -8.27 -4.54 -14.78
CA GLN A 98 -9.10 -4.20 -15.93
C GLN A 98 -8.23 -3.79 -17.15
N PRO A 99 -8.76 -3.82 -18.38
CA PRO A 99 -8.14 -3.16 -19.51
C PRO A 99 -8.08 -1.65 -19.24
N GLY A 100 -6.90 -1.10 -18.92
CA GLY A 100 -6.75 0.33 -18.55
C GLY A 100 -5.87 0.60 -17.33
N PRO A 101 -4.73 -0.10 -17.22
CA PRO A 101 -4.03 -0.51 -15.99
C PRO A 101 -4.69 -0.09 -14.66
N GLU A 102 -5.90 -0.60 -14.41
CA GLU A 102 -6.63 -0.36 -13.16
C GLU A 102 -6.68 -1.66 -12.36
N LEU A 103 -6.15 -1.61 -11.14
CA LEU A 103 -6.28 -2.65 -10.13
C LEU A 103 -7.53 -2.40 -9.30
N ILE A 104 -8.37 -3.42 -9.19
CA ILE A 104 -9.55 -3.44 -8.34
C ILE A 104 -9.37 -4.55 -7.31
N LEU A 105 -9.57 -4.21 -6.04
CA LEU A 105 -9.71 -5.12 -4.91
C LEU A 105 -11.19 -5.19 -4.53
N ASP A 106 -11.70 -6.36 -4.15
CA ASP A 106 -13.11 -6.47 -3.71
C ASP A 106 -13.35 -5.84 -2.32
N ARG A 107 -12.28 -5.66 -1.54
CA ARG A 107 -12.24 -4.93 -0.27
C ARG A 107 -10.83 -4.37 -0.01
N PRO A 108 -10.67 -3.37 0.88
CA PRO A 108 -9.36 -2.86 1.24
C PRO A 108 -8.46 -3.94 1.88
N LEU A 109 -7.14 -3.72 1.83
CA LEU A 109 -6.16 -4.62 2.46
C LEU A 109 -6.12 -4.49 3.99
N ASP A 110 -6.64 -3.40 4.53
CA ASP A 110 -6.82 -3.18 5.96
C ASP A 110 -8.30 -2.93 6.27
N ASP A 111 -8.80 -3.45 7.38
CA ASP A 111 -10.23 -3.36 7.70
C ASP A 111 -10.65 -1.93 8.08
N LEU A 112 -9.70 -1.04 8.39
CA LEU A 112 -9.95 0.33 8.85
C LEU A 112 -9.54 1.39 7.83
N LEU A 113 -8.60 1.08 6.93
CA LEU A 113 -7.97 2.05 6.02
C LEU A 113 -7.80 1.48 4.61
N GLY A 114 -7.66 2.38 3.63
CA GLY A 114 -7.21 2.04 2.29
C GLY A 114 -8.29 2.06 1.21
N GLY A 115 -7.84 2.23 -0.04
CA GLY A 115 -8.68 2.17 -1.24
C GLY A 115 -8.95 0.76 -1.75
N THR A 116 -9.86 0.66 -2.72
CA THR A 116 -10.16 -0.58 -3.48
C THR A 116 -9.88 -0.46 -4.96
N ARG A 117 -9.55 0.73 -5.46
CA ARG A 117 -9.33 1.00 -6.89
C ARG A 117 -8.08 1.84 -7.05
N PHE A 118 -7.18 1.38 -7.91
CA PHE A 118 -5.87 1.97 -8.08
C PHE A 118 -5.49 2.01 -9.55
N ARG A 119 -4.77 3.05 -9.98
CA ARG A 119 -4.11 3.08 -11.29
C ARG A 119 -2.64 2.75 -11.13
N SER A 120 -2.05 2.11 -12.14
CA SER A 120 -0.60 1.90 -12.17
C SER A 120 0.18 3.22 -12.23
N VAL A 121 1.30 3.29 -11.52
CA VAL A 121 2.20 4.46 -11.47
C VAL A 121 3.61 4.04 -11.90
N ASP A 122 4.15 4.73 -12.90
CA ASP A 122 5.46 4.38 -13.50
C ASP A 122 6.66 4.82 -12.64
N GLU A 123 6.52 5.90 -11.86
CA GLU A 123 7.63 6.53 -11.11
C GLU A 123 7.99 5.82 -9.80
N GLY A 124 7.27 4.75 -9.44
CA GLY A 124 7.42 4.08 -8.16
C GLY A 124 6.57 4.72 -7.08
N GLY A 125 5.67 3.94 -6.48
CA GLY A 125 4.84 4.36 -5.36
C GLY A 125 5.66 4.66 -4.11
N THR A 126 5.09 5.47 -3.22
CA THR A 126 5.74 5.91 -1.97
C THR A 126 6.04 4.68 -1.10
N ASP A 127 7.32 4.37 -0.90
CA ASP A 127 7.79 3.40 0.11
C ASP A 127 8.59 4.15 1.18
N PRO A 128 7.92 4.76 2.18
CA PRO A 128 8.55 5.76 3.02
C PRO A 128 9.48 5.17 4.10
N THR A 129 9.66 3.85 4.19
CA THR A 129 10.30 3.24 5.37
C THR A 129 11.47 2.29 5.06
N THR A 130 12.21 2.52 3.98
CA THR A 130 13.62 2.03 3.95
C THR A 130 14.53 2.79 4.94
N ALA A 131 14.04 3.84 5.59
CA ALA A 131 14.81 4.72 6.47
C ALA A 131 14.60 4.42 7.97
N GLY A 132 15.57 3.73 8.58
CA GLY A 132 16.00 3.91 9.98
C GLY A 132 15.20 3.24 11.11
N PRO A 133 15.85 2.87 12.24
CA PRO A 133 15.20 2.37 13.45
C PRO A 133 14.34 3.46 14.13
N LEU A 134 13.38 3.03 14.95
CA LEU A 134 12.68 3.91 15.89
C LEU A 134 13.71 4.59 16.83
N PRO A 135 13.49 5.87 17.20
CA PRO A 135 14.34 6.53 18.20
C PRO A 135 14.30 5.85 19.57
#